data_AF-A0A8J6MQH2-F1
#
_entry.id   AF-A0A8J6MQH2-F1
#
_cell.length_a   1.000
_cell.length_b   1.000
_cell.length_c   1.000
_cell.angle_alpha   90.00
_cell.angle_beta   90.00
_cell.angle_gamma   90.00
#
_symmetry.space_group_name_H-M   'P 1'
#
loop_
_entity.id
_entity.type
_entity.pdbx_description
1 polymer ?
#
loop_
_entity_poly.entity_id
_entity_poly.type
_entity_poly.pdbx_seq_one_letter_code
_entity_poly.pdbx_strand_id
1 'polypeptide(L)' 'MHWVYWARLYDSKFQAGCLVKRMEEDWWIYGYDCPRSVEVFRSRSGRFGVRYVPV' A
#
# COMPACT_ATOMS: atom_id res chain seq x y z
N MET A 1 -2.86 3.15 -16.29
CA MET A 1 -2.52 3.08 -14.85
C MET A 1 -2.70 1.64 -14.39
N HIS A 2 -1.62 0.98 -13.97
CA HIS A 2 -1.67 -0.39 -13.46
C HIS A 2 -1.42 -0.37 -11.97
N TRP A 3 -2.35 -0.94 -11.20
CA TRP A 3 -2.18 -1.10 -9.76
C TRP A 3 -1.20 -2.23 -9.48
N VAL A 4 -0.20 -1.95 -8.64
CA VAL A 4 0.66 -2.96 -8.04
C VAL A 4 0.08 -3.31 -6.67
N TYR A 5 -0.02 -4.60 -6.39
CA TYR A 5 -0.59 -5.12 -5.15
C TYR A 5 0.51 -5.54 -4.21
N TRP A 6 0.47 -5.04 -2.98
CA TRP A 6 1.36 -5.50 -1.94
C TRP A 6 1.07 -6.97 -1.61
N ALA A 7 2.12 -7.77 -1.48
CA ALA A 7 1.99 -9.23 -1.33
C ALA A 7 1.25 -9.66 -0.05
N ARG A 8 1.17 -8.79 0.96
CA ARG A 8 0.59 -9.12 2.26
C ARG A 8 -0.82 -8.57 2.44
N LEU A 9 -1.70 -9.42 2.99
CA LEU A 9 -2.98 -9.02 3.56
C LEU A 9 -2.90 -8.90 5.09
N TYR A 10 -3.71 -8.00 5.63
CA TYR A 10 -3.77 -7.61 7.03
C TYR A 10 -5.16 -7.87 7.59
N ASP A 11 -5.24 -8.10 8.91
CA ASP A 11 -6.50 -8.46 9.56
C ASP A 11 -7.33 -7.23 9.93
N SER A 12 -6.70 -6.05 10.01
CA SER A 12 -7.38 -4.79 10.24
C SER A 12 -7.00 -3.71 9.22
N LYS A 13 -7.94 -2.77 8.99
CA LYS A 13 -7.70 -1.59 8.16
C LYS A 13 -6.56 -0.73 8.73
N PHE A 14 -6.42 -0.69 10.05
CA PHE A 14 -5.36 0.05 10.73
C PHE A 14 -3.97 -0.46 10.36
N GLN A 15 -3.75 -1.78 10.42
CA GLN A 15 -2.46 -2.38 10.04
C GLN A 15 -2.09 -2.08 8.57
N ALA A 16 -3.04 -2.19 7.65
CA ALA A 16 -2.83 -1.82 6.25
C ALA A 16 -2.56 -0.30 6.09
N GLY A 17 -3.22 0.52 6.90
CA GLY A 17 -3.03 1.97 6.95
C GLY A 17 -1.62 2.38 7.42
N CYS A 18 -1.02 1.65 8.37
CA CYS A 18 0.37 1.87 8.76
C CYS A 18 1.32 1.66 7.58
N LEU A 19 1.08 0.63 6.75
CA LEU A 19 1.89 0.41 5.54
C LEU A 19 1.68 1.54 4.53
N VAL A 20 0.44 1.95 4.28
CA VAL A 20 0.15 3.12 3.42
C VAL A 20 0.95 4.34 3.86
N LYS A 21 0.92 4.67 5.16
CA LYS A 21 1.63 5.84 5.67
C LYS A 21 3.14 5.74 5.49
N ARG A 22 3.71 4.55 5.75
CA ARG A 22 5.12 4.25 5.46
C ARG A 22 5.44 4.40 3.97
N MET A 23 4.55 3.96 3.08
CA MET A 23 4.75 4.07 1.63
C MET A 23 4.71 5.53 1.16
N GLU A 24 3.90 6.37 1.79
CA GLU A 24 3.87 7.82 1.53
C GLU A 24 5.13 8.53 2.05
N GLU A 25 5.67 8.10 3.19
CA GLU A 25 6.69 8.84 3.94
C GLU A 25 8.12 8.30 3.84
N ASP A 26 8.35 7.00 3.65
CA ASP A 26 9.67 6.35 3.81
C ASP A 26 10.28 5.82 2.51
N TRP A 27 9.62 5.94 1.35
CA TRP A 27 10.14 5.34 0.11
C TRP A 27 11.42 6.03 -0.42
N TRP A 28 11.64 7.30 -0.02
CA TRP A 28 12.85 8.07 -0.31
C TRP A 28 14.12 7.50 0.35
N ILE A 29 14.01 6.74 1.44
CA ILE A 29 15.16 6.16 2.15
C ILE A 29 15.92 5.16 1.25
N TYR A 30 15.24 4.58 0.26
CA TYR A 30 15.80 3.60 -0.67
C TYR A 30 16.06 4.17 -2.08
N GLY A 31 15.90 5.48 -2.29
CA GLY A 31 16.13 6.13 -3.58
C GLY A 31 15.07 5.82 -4.66
N TYR A 32 13.87 5.37 -4.27
CA TYR A 32 12.75 5.23 -5.18
C TYR A 32 11.82 6.43 -5.08
N ASP A 33 11.22 6.81 -6.20
CA ASP A 33 10.16 7.80 -6.24
C ASP A 33 8.93 7.32 -5.46
N CYS A 34 8.33 8.23 -4.70
CA CYS A 34 7.10 7.94 -3.98
C CYS A 34 5.99 7.53 -4.95
N PRO A 35 5.20 6.49 -4.64
CA PRO A 35 4.10 6.07 -5.50
C PRO A 35 3.12 7.23 -5.70
N ARG A 36 2.62 7.38 -6.93
CA ARG A 36 1.68 8.44 -7.31
C ARG A 36 0.36 8.35 -6.55
N SER A 37 -0.02 7.14 -6.16
CA SER A 37 -1.20 6.85 -5.36
C SER A 37 -0.99 5.56 -4.58
N VAL A 38 -1.47 5.52 -3.34
CA VAL A 38 -1.45 4.34 -2.47
C VAL A 38 -2.81 4.23 -1.79
N GLU A 39 -3.38 3.04 -1.73
CA GLU A 39 -4.72 2.83 -1.19
C GLU A 39 -4.86 1.50 -0.45
N VAL A 40 -5.68 1.50 0.60
CA VAL A 40 -6.16 0.27 1.23
C VAL A 40 -7.37 -0.26 0.47
N PHE A 41 -7.37 -1.55 0.13
CA PHE A 41 -8.54 -2.24 -0.41
C PHE A 41 -8.97 -3.40 0.52
N ARG A 42 -10.24 -3.80 0.42
CA ARG A 42 -10.76 -4.99 1.10
C ARG A 42 -10.79 -6.16 0.12
N SER A 43 -10.14 -7.25 0.49
CA SER A 43 -10.16 -8.51 -0.27
C SER A 43 -11.51 -9.22 -0.12
N ARG A 44 -11.78 -10.18 -1.00
CA ARG A 44 -13.01 -11.00 -0.94
C ARG A 44 -13.11 -11.84 0.34
N SER A 45 -11.98 -12.20 0.96
CA SER A 45 -11.94 -12.90 2.25
C SER A 45 -12.15 -11.98 3.46
N GLY A 46 -12.38 -10.68 3.24
CA GLY A 46 -12.62 -9.70 4.29
C GLY A 46 -11.37 -9.04 4.86
N ARG A 47 -10.17 -9.55 4.54
CA ARG A 47 -8.86 -8.99 4.94
C ARG A 47 -8.50 -7.74 4.12
N PHE A 48 -7.57 -6.94 4.61
CA PHE A 48 -7.17 -5.66 4.01
C PHE A 48 -5.83 -5.78 3.29
N GLY A 49 -5.73 -5.26 2.07
CA GLY A 49 -4.47 -5.18 1.34
C GLY A 49 -4.14 -3.74 0.97
N VAL A 50 -2.91 -3.52 0.51
CA VAL A 50 -2.46 -2.23 0.00
C VAL A 50 -2.17 -2.37 -1.49
N ARG A 51 -2.60 -1.39 -2.28
CA ARG A 51 -2.25 -1.26 -3.70
C ARG A 51 -1.67 0.11 -3.97
N TYR A 52 -0.80 0.22 -4.96
CA TYR A 52 -0.17 1.48 -5.31
C TYR A 52 0.05 1.63 -6.81
N VAL A 53 0.17 2.86 -7.27
CA VAL A 53 0.54 3.20 -8.64
C VAL A 53 1.98 3.71 -8.60
N PRO A 54 2.95 2.99 -9.21
CA PRO A 54 4.30 3.53 -9.37
C PRO A 54 4.28 4.77 -10.26
N VAL A 55 5.28 5.63 -10.12
CA VAL A 55 5.47 6.79 -11.01
C VAL A 55 5.80 6.38 -12.44
#